data_AF-A0AAW9FBD8-F1
#
_entry.id   AF-A0AAW9FBD8-F1
#
_cell.length_a   1.000
_cell.length_b   1.000
_cell.length_c   1.000
_cell.angle_alpha   90.00
_cell.angle_beta   90.00
_cell.angle_gamma   90.00
#
_symmetry.space_group_name_H-M   'P 1'
#
loop_
_entity.id
_entity.type
_entity.pdbx_description
1 polymer ?
#
loop_
_entity_poly.entity_id
_entity_poly.type
_entity_poly.pdbx_seq_one_letter_code
_entity_poly.pdbx_strand_id
1 'polypeptide(L)' 'LSEQHCRKGVFITTSSFSREAQEYVGLIEKRIVLIDGARLAALMIEYGVGVTTRQTLTIKTLDSDYFLEE' A
#
# COMPACT_ATOMS: atom_id res chain seq x y z
N LEU A 1 -10.93 -22.05 -5.00
CA LEU A 1 -10.57 -21.71 -6.41
C LEU A 1 -11.14 -22.70 -7.42
N SER A 2 -11.62 -23.88 -7.00
CA SER A 2 -12.54 -24.72 -7.76
C SER A 2 -13.98 -24.28 -7.47
N GLU A 3 -14.43 -23.25 -8.19
CA GLU A 3 -15.80 -23.03 -8.63
C GLU A 3 -15.87 -21.62 -9.22
N GLN A 4 -16.21 -21.57 -10.50
CA GLN A 4 -16.32 -20.39 -11.37
C GLN A 4 -15.01 -19.82 -11.94
N HIS A 5 -15.08 -19.44 -13.21
CA HIS A 5 -14.02 -19.03 -14.14
C HIS A 5 -13.31 -17.72 -13.75
N CYS A 6 -12.77 -17.63 -12.54
CA CYS A 6 -12.13 -16.43 -12.04
C CYS A 6 -10.73 -16.29 -12.64
N ARG A 7 -10.58 -15.37 -13.60
CA ARG A 7 -9.30 -15.04 -14.27
C ARG A 7 -8.45 -14.02 -13.51
N LYS A 8 -9.03 -13.32 -12.53
CA LYS A 8 -8.37 -12.26 -11.75
C LYS A 8 -8.69 -12.44 -10.27
N GLY A 9 -7.69 -12.44 -9.40
CA GLY A 9 -7.88 -12.58 -7.96
C GLY A 9 -6.97 -11.66 -7.17
N VAL A 10 -7.37 -11.32 -5.95
CA VAL A 10 -6.52 -10.61 -4.98
C VAL A 10 -6.46 -11.45 -3.72
N PHE A 11 -5.25 -11.74 -3.25
CA PHE A 11 -5.02 -12.33 -1.94
C PHE A 11 -4.42 -11.28 -1.02
N ILE A 12 -5.01 -11.17 0.17
CA ILE A 12 -4.63 -10.19 1.18
C ILE A 12 -4.24 -10.94 2.45
N THR A 13 -3.11 -10.56 3.05
CA THR A 13 -2.69 -11.04 4.37
C THR A 13 -2.09 -9.89 5.17
N THR A 14 -2.12 -9.98 6.50
CA THR A 14 -1.41 -9.06 7.40
C THR A 14 0.06 -9.44 7.61
N SER A 15 0.47 -10.63 7.14
CA SER A 15 1.85 -11.11 7.16
C SER A 15 2.54 -10.95 5.79
N SER A 16 3.66 -11.64 5.58
CA SER A 16 4.31 -11.77 4.27
C SER A 16 3.90 -13.07 3.57
N PHE A 17 3.93 -13.07 2.24
CA PHE A 17 3.88 -14.30 1.45
C PHE A 17 5.26 -14.96 1.42
N SER A 18 5.31 -16.28 1.29
CA SER A 18 6.57 -16.97 1.02
C SER A 18 7.07 -16.67 -0.39
N ARG A 19 8.37 -16.84 -0.62
CA ARG A 19 8.97 -16.67 -1.94
C ARG A 19 8.32 -17.59 -2.97
N GLU A 20 8.05 -18.83 -2.60
CA GLU A 20 7.42 -19.84 -3.46
C GLU A 20 6.01 -19.41 -3.88
N ALA A 21 5.25 -18.76 -2.98
CA ALA A 21 3.93 -18.24 -3.31
C ALA A 21 4.00 -17.06 -4.30
N GLN A 22 5.00 -16.18 -4.14
CA GLN A 22 5.23 -15.07 -5.07
C GLN A 22 5.65 -15.56 -6.45
N GLU A 23 6.55 -16.54 -6.50
CA GLU A 23 6.99 -17.18 -7.75
C GLU A 23 5.83 -17.91 -8.43
N TYR A 24 5.05 -18.70 -7.68
CA TYR A 24 3.92 -19.45 -8.21
C TYR A 24 2.89 -18.57 -8.92
N VAL A 25 2.60 -17.37 -8.38
CA VAL A 25 1.68 -16.42 -9.01
C VAL A 25 2.19 -15.92 -10.37
N GLY A 26 3.51 -15.84 -10.56
CA GLY A 26 4.11 -15.50 -11.86
C GLY A 26 4.04 -16.62 -12.91
N LEU A 27 3.82 -17.87 -12.48
CA LEU A 27 3.82 -19.04 -13.36
C LEU A 27 2.43 -19.40 -13.91
N ILE A 28 1.37 -19.01 -13.19
CA ILE A 28 0.00 -19.34 -13.57
C ILE A 28 -0.59 -18.31 -14.54
N GLU A 29 -1.49 -18.75 -15.42
CA GLU A 29 -2.18 -17.85 -16.37
C GLU A 29 -3.15 -16.87 -15.68
N LYS A 30 -3.60 -17.19 -14.46
CA LYS A 30 -4.53 -16.35 -13.70
C LYS A 30 -3.80 -15.11 -13.20
N ARG A 31 -4.39 -13.94 -13.39
CA ARG A 31 -3.85 -12.67 -12.87
C ARG A 31 -4.16 -12.55 -11.39
N ILE A 32 -3.25 -13.01 -10.56
CA ILE A 32 -3.36 -12.89 -9.11
C ILE A 32 -2.49 -11.73 -8.63
N VAL A 33 -3.06 -10.84 -7.81
CA VAL A 33 -2.31 -9.81 -7.09
C VAL A 33 -2.17 -10.23 -5.64
N LEU A 34 -0.95 -10.20 -5.14
CA LEU A 34 -0.63 -10.39 -3.73
C LEU A 34 -0.52 -9.03 -3.04
N ILE A 35 -1.23 -8.86 -1.93
CA ILE A 35 -1.14 -7.71 -1.04
C ILE A 35 -0.74 -8.25 0.34
N ASP A 36 0.52 -8.05 0.70
CA ASP A 36 1.06 -8.40 2.01
C ASP A 36 0.76 -7.30 3.05
N GLY A 37 1.17 -7.52 4.30
CA GLY A 37 0.90 -6.59 5.39
C GLY A 37 1.49 -5.21 5.17
N ALA A 38 2.70 -5.11 4.61
CA ALA A 38 3.35 -3.83 4.36
C ALA A 38 2.61 -3.02 3.28
N ARG A 39 2.26 -3.66 2.15
CA ARG A 39 1.48 -3.02 1.09
C ARG A 39 0.06 -2.69 1.56
N LEU A 40 -0.57 -3.57 2.33
CA LEU A 40 -1.89 -3.32 2.91
C LEU A 40 -1.86 -2.08 3.81
N ALA A 41 -0.88 -1.96 4.70
CA ALA A 41 -0.73 -0.80 5.58
C ALA A 41 -0.48 0.49 4.78
N ALA A 42 0.36 0.45 3.74
CA ALA A 42 0.57 1.61 2.87
C ALA A 42 -0.73 2.07 2.21
N LEU A 43 -1.53 1.14 1.67
CA LEU A 43 -2.84 1.43 1.08
C LEU A 43 -3.82 1.97 2.12
N MET A 44 -3.85 1.41 3.33
CA MET A 44 -4.68 1.91 4.43
C MET A 44 -4.37 3.37 4.76
N ILE A 45 -3.09 3.74 4.80
CA ILE A 45 -2.65 5.11 5.05
C ILE A 45 -2.99 6.03 3.87
N GLU A 46 -2.66 5.61 2.64
CA GLU A 46 -2.88 6.39 1.42
C GLU A 46 -4.36 6.74 1.22
N TYR A 47 -5.26 5.78 1.43
CA TYR A 47 -6.69 5.95 1.23
C TYR A 47 -7.47 6.26 2.52
N GLY A 48 -6.79 6.39 3.66
CA GLY A 48 -7.42 6.71 4.94
C GLY A 48 -8.37 5.62 5.47
N VAL A 49 -8.15 4.35 5.12
CA VAL A 49 -9.02 3.23 5.51
C VAL A 49 -8.50 2.56 6.78
N GLY A 50 -9.34 2.48 7.81
CA GLY A 50 -8.99 1.77 9.06
C GLY A 50 -7.87 2.43 9.87
N VAL A 51 -7.56 3.69 9.58
CA VAL A 51 -6.55 4.50 10.27
C VAL A 51 -7.18 5.78 10.79
N THR A 52 -6.57 6.39 11.80
CA THR A 52 -6.94 7.70 12.31
C THR A 52 -5.69 8.58 12.38
N THR A 53 -5.85 9.88 12.09
CA THR A 53 -4.74 10.82 12.23
C THR A 53 -4.48 11.04 13.72
N ARG A 54 -3.30 10.61 14.18
CA ARG A 54 -2.89 10.80 15.57
C ARG A 54 -2.34 12.20 15.85
N GLN A 55 -1.57 12.75 14.91
CA GLN A 55 -0.93 14.06 15.04
C GLN A 55 -0.62 14.63 13.65
N THR A 56 -0.80 15.94 13.48
CA THR A 56 -0.37 16.68 12.29
C THR A 56 0.80 17.57 12.68
N LEU A 57 1.95 17.41 12.03
CA LEU A 57 3.12 18.27 12.21
C LEU A 57 3.20 19.28 11.09
N THR A 58 3.25 20.57 11.44
CA THR A 58 3.50 21.65 10.48
C THR A 58 4.90 22.19 10.71
N ILE A 59 5.79 21.94 9.75
CA ILE A 59 7.16 22.47 9.77
C ILE A 59 7.13 23.81 9.03
N LYS A 60 7.60 24.86 9.68
CA LYS A 60 7.73 26.20 9.10
C LYS A 60 9.22 26.49 8.90
N THR A 61 9.52 27.14 7.79
CA THR A 61 10.86 27.67 7.50
C THR A 61 10.75 29.18 7.39
N LEU A 62 11.83 29.88 7.74
CA LEU A 62 11.89 31.33 7.60
C LEU A 62 11.80 31.71 6.11
N ASP A 63 10.86 32.59 5.79
CA ASP A 63 10.72 33.18 4.46
C ASP A 63 11.71 34.35 4.35
N SER A 64 12.88 34.09 3.77
CA SER A 64 13.90 35.13 3.62
C SER A 64 13.41 36.30 2.77
N ASP A 65 12.58 36.05 1.77
CA ASP A 65 12.17 37.07 0.79
C ASP A 65 11.23 38.09 1.44
N TYR A 66 10.36 37.65 2.35
CA TYR A 66 9.55 38.54 3.18
C TYR A 66 10.40 39.48 4.08
N PHE A 67 11.60 39.05 4.49
CA PHE A 67 12.48 39.82 5.38
C PHE A 67 13.63 40.54 4.65
N LEU A 68 13.66 40.52 3.31
CA LEU A 68 14.73 41.13 2.49
C LEU A 68 14.34 42.47 1.83
N GLU A 69 13.17 43.04 2.13
CA GLU A 69 12.81 44.40 1.70
C GLU A 69 13.29 45.45 2.72
N GLU A 70 14.43 46.10 2.42
CA GLU A 70 14.80 47.45 2.89
C GLU A 70 14.44 48.50 1.83
#